data_AF-A0A2L0N6F4-F1
#
_entry.id   AF-A0A2L0N6F4-F1
#
_cell.length_a   1.000
_cell.length_b   1.000
_cell.length_c   1.000
_cell.angle_alpha   90.00
_cell.angle_beta   90.00
_cell.angle_gamma   90.00
#
_symmetry.space_group_name_H-M   'P 1'
#
loop_
_entity.id
_entity.type
_entity.pdbx_description
1 polymer ?
#
loop_
_entity_poly.entity_id
_entity_poly.type
_entity_poly.pdbx_seq_one_letter_code
_entity_poly.pdbx_strand_id
1 'polypeptide(L)'
;MNLDFSAEPLFSWYVVLLAISGIAMVVLGAINIGGGLSGGWRAVNVLAGMAFAGYAYYLAFVFEGGEYRMFFQAFVLPLLLIANAVKSLLARGNTPVPQPAPGAAPYDPNAQFGPGAQYNPYAQSAPVPPQGAPAAPAPAAPPVQPQAPQPPAV
;
A
#
# COMPACT_ATOMS: atom_id res chain seq x y z
N MET A 1 -32.51 0.60 27.35
CA MET A 1 -31.22 0.23 26.73
C MET A 1 -31.04 -1.25 26.99
N ASN A 2 -30.83 -2.05 25.95
CA ASN A 2 -30.82 -3.51 26.03
C ASN A 2 -29.47 -4.11 26.41
N LEU A 3 -28.45 -3.26 26.62
CA LEU A 3 -27.14 -3.74 27.05
C LEU A 3 -27.18 -4.01 28.56
N ASP A 4 -27.41 -5.28 28.91
CA ASP A 4 -27.26 -5.80 30.26
C ASP A 4 -26.13 -6.84 30.30
N PHE A 5 -24.96 -6.43 30.80
CA PHE A 5 -23.78 -7.28 30.90
C PHE A 5 -23.87 -8.32 32.03
N SER A 6 -24.84 -8.18 32.94
CA SER A 6 -25.03 -9.10 34.07
C SER A 6 -26.04 -10.18 33.74
N ALA A 7 -27.14 -9.81 33.07
CA ALA A 7 -28.17 -10.75 32.64
C ALA A 7 -27.81 -11.45 31.31
N GLU A 8 -27.34 -10.68 30.32
CA GLU A 8 -27.06 -11.19 28.96
C GLU A 8 -25.67 -10.73 28.46
N PRO A 9 -24.58 -11.25 29.06
CA PRO A 9 -23.21 -10.84 28.73
C PRO A 9 -22.84 -11.10 27.26
N LEU A 10 -23.28 -12.23 26.69
CA LEU A 10 -22.97 -12.59 25.30
C LEU A 10 -23.64 -11.66 24.29
N PHE A 11 -24.92 -11.33 24.51
CA PHE A 11 -25.64 -10.37 23.68
C PHE A 11 -24.99 -8.99 23.75
N SER A 12 -24.72 -8.53 24.97
CA SER A 12 -24.13 -7.21 25.19
C SER A 12 -22.76 -7.08 24.53
N TRP A 13 -21.91 -8.10 24.64
CA TRP A 13 -20.64 -8.14 23.91
C TRP A 13 -20.76 -8.25 22.40
N TYR A 14 -21.71 -9.02 21.91
CA TYR A 14 -21.99 -9.06 20.48
C TYR A 14 -22.30 -7.65 19.94
N VAL A 15 -23.18 -6.91 20.61
CA VAL A 15 -23.58 -5.55 20.18
C VAL A 15 -22.41 -4.56 20.26
N VAL A 16 -21.57 -4.64 21.29
CA VAL A 16 -20.39 -3.77 21.41
C VAL A 16 -19.37 -4.06 20.31
N LEU A 17 -19.07 -5.33 20.04
CA LEU A 17 -18.16 -5.72 18.95
C LEU A 17 -18.70 -5.27 17.58
N LEU A 18 -20.02 -5.37 17.39
CA LEU A 18 -20.71 -4.89 16.20
C LEU A 18 -20.54 -3.37 16.05
N ALA A 19 -20.75 -2.60 17.12
CA ALA A 19 -20.58 -1.15 17.12
C ALA A 19 -19.13 -0.74 16.81
N ILE A 20 -18.15 -1.33 17.51
CA ILE A 20 -16.72 -0.99 17.33
C ILE A 20 -16.27 -1.32 15.90
N SER A 21 -16.62 -2.49 15.38
CA SER A 21 -16.24 -2.87 14.00
C SER A 21 -16.92 -1.99 12.95
N GLY A 22 -18.20 -1.65 13.15
CA GLY A 22 -18.93 -0.74 12.27
C GLY A 22 -18.27 0.64 12.19
N ILE A 23 -17.97 1.22 13.35
CA ILE A 23 -17.27 2.52 13.44
C ILE A 23 -15.89 2.44 12.78
N ALA A 24 -15.11 1.40 13.07
CA ALA A 24 -13.78 1.22 12.48
C ALA A 24 -13.84 1.16 10.95
N MET A 25 -14.79 0.42 10.37
CA MET A 25 -14.95 0.37 8.91
C MET A 25 -15.38 1.70 8.31
N VAL A 26 -16.29 2.44 8.96
CA VAL A 26 -16.66 3.80 8.52
C VAL A 26 -15.44 4.72 8.52
N VAL A 27 -14.66 4.71 9.61
CA VAL A 27 -13.45 5.53 9.75
C VAL A 27 -12.42 5.20 8.66
N LEU A 28 -12.15 3.91 8.44
CA LEU A 28 -11.21 3.45 7.40
C LEU A 28 -11.65 3.86 5.99
N GLY A 29 -12.94 3.69 5.67
CA GLY A 29 -13.48 4.05 4.36
C GLY A 29 -13.59 5.55 4.12
N ALA A 30 -14.02 6.32 5.13
CA ALA A 30 -14.24 7.76 5.03
C ALA A 30 -12.92 8.53 4.95
N ILE A 31 -11.98 8.25 5.85
CA ILE A 31 -10.74 9.04 6.01
C ILE A 31 -9.66 8.59 5.01
N ASN A 32 -9.81 7.41 4.37
CA ASN A 32 -8.81 6.84 3.46
C ASN A 32 -7.42 6.81 4.09
N ILE A 33 -7.33 6.25 5.30
CA ILE A 33 -6.09 6.20 6.07
C ILE A 33 -5.03 5.47 5.24
N GLY A 34 -4.04 6.21 4.74
CA GLY A 34 -2.96 5.73 3.88
C GLY A 34 -3.18 5.79 2.36
N GLY A 35 -4.33 6.23 1.84
CA GLY A 35 -4.50 6.42 0.37
C GLY A 35 -4.43 5.14 -0.48
N GLY A 36 -4.47 3.95 0.14
CA GLY A 36 -4.33 2.67 -0.57
C GLY A 36 -5.65 2.02 -0.99
N LEU A 37 -6.78 2.54 -0.50
CA LEU A 37 -8.10 1.99 -0.79
C LEU A 37 -8.70 2.70 -2.00
N SER A 38 -8.96 1.95 -3.07
CA SER A 38 -9.69 2.48 -4.25
C SER A 38 -11.06 3.04 -3.84
N GLY A 39 -11.59 4.01 -4.60
CA GLY A 39 -12.88 4.64 -4.30
C GLY A 39 -14.04 3.65 -4.10
N GLY A 40 -14.09 2.58 -4.92
CA GLY A 40 -15.10 1.52 -4.77
C GLY A 40 -14.97 0.77 -3.45
N TRP A 41 -13.76 0.37 -3.07
CA TRP A 41 -13.51 -0.30 -1.79
C TRP A 41 -13.81 0.59 -0.58
N ARG A 42 -13.62 1.91 -0.70
CA ARG A 42 -14.02 2.88 0.35
C ARG A 42 -15.53 2.89 0.53
N ALA A 43 -16.29 2.96 -0.56
CA ALA A 43 -17.74 2.93 -0.51
C ALA A 43 -18.26 1.64 0.14
N VAL A 44 -17.68 0.48 -0.21
CA VAL A 44 -18.00 -0.81 0.42
C VAL A 44 -17.73 -0.79 1.93
N ASN A 45 -16.58 -0.25 2.36
CA ASN A 45 -16.25 -0.15 3.78
C ASN A 45 -17.22 0.77 4.54
N VAL A 46 -17.57 1.92 3.97
CA VAL A 46 -18.53 2.84 4.61
C VAL A 46 -19.92 2.20 4.69
N LEU A 47 -20.41 1.60 3.60
CA LEU A 47 -21.73 0.94 3.58
C LEU A 47 -21.79 -0.23 4.56
N ALA A 48 -20.77 -1.10 4.56
CA ALA A 48 -20.68 -2.22 5.48
C ALA A 48 -20.58 -1.72 6.94
N GLY A 49 -19.76 -0.68 7.18
CA GLY A 49 -19.61 -0.06 8.49
C GLY A 49 -20.92 0.54 9.01
N MET A 50 -21.67 1.24 8.15
CA MET A 50 -22.98 1.78 8.50
C MET A 50 -24.00 0.67 8.76
N ALA A 51 -23.99 -0.43 8.00
CA ALA A 51 -24.86 -1.57 8.27
C ALA A 51 -24.58 -2.18 9.65
N PHE A 52 -23.30 -2.34 10.01
CA PHE A 52 -22.88 -2.86 11.31
C PHE A 52 -23.22 -1.91 12.46
N ALA A 53 -22.88 -0.63 12.34
CA ALA A 53 -23.18 0.38 13.35
C ALA A 53 -24.69 0.59 13.52
N GLY A 54 -25.44 0.61 12.41
CA GLY A 54 -26.91 0.71 12.42
C GLY A 54 -27.57 -0.50 13.06
N TYR A 55 -27.08 -1.71 12.77
CA TYR A 55 -27.59 -2.92 13.42
C TYR A 55 -27.25 -2.97 14.91
N ALA A 56 -26.06 -2.49 15.32
CA ALA A 56 -25.71 -2.36 16.73
C ALA A 56 -26.61 -1.38 17.46
N TYR A 57 -26.89 -0.23 16.84
CA TYR A 57 -27.82 0.76 17.36
C TYR A 57 -29.23 0.17 17.51
N TYR A 58 -29.72 -0.53 16.49
CA TYR A 58 -31.03 -1.20 16.52
C TYR A 58 -31.12 -2.17 17.70
N LEU A 59 -30.15 -3.07 17.86
CA LEU A 59 -30.14 -4.04 18.95
C LEU A 59 -30.01 -3.39 20.34
N ALA A 60 -29.22 -2.33 20.48
CA ALA A 60 -28.97 -1.66 21.76
C ALA A 60 -30.15 -0.81 22.25
N PHE A 61 -30.87 -0.14 21.34
CA PHE A 61 -31.82 0.92 21.70
C PHE A 61 -33.25 0.71 21.21
N VAL A 62 -33.45 -0.01 20.10
CA VAL A 62 -34.76 -0.11 19.43
C VAL A 62 -35.38 -1.49 19.58
N PHE A 63 -34.58 -2.53 19.71
CA PHE A 63 -35.06 -3.88 19.95
C PHE A 63 -35.81 -3.92 21.30
N GLU A 64 -36.93 -4.60 21.40
CA GLU A 64 -37.75 -4.64 22.64
C GLU A 64 -37.86 -6.05 23.23
N GLY A 65 -37.18 -7.02 22.62
CA GLY A 65 -37.19 -8.44 22.99
C GLY A 65 -37.77 -9.34 21.89
N GLY A 66 -37.43 -10.63 21.96
CA GLY A 66 -37.79 -11.65 20.97
C GLY A 66 -36.60 -12.52 20.56
N GLU A 67 -36.71 -13.27 19.46
CA GLU A 67 -35.57 -13.96 18.87
C GLU A 67 -34.72 -13.01 18.03
N TYR A 68 -33.43 -12.94 18.34
CA TYR A 68 -32.43 -12.25 17.53
C TYR A 68 -31.44 -13.26 16.95
N ARG A 69 -31.00 -13.02 15.71
CA ARG A 69 -29.98 -13.86 15.08
C ARG A 69 -28.61 -13.19 15.19
N MET A 70 -27.71 -13.86 15.90
CA MET A 70 -26.31 -13.49 15.97
C MET A 70 -25.56 -14.07 14.77
N PHE A 71 -25.27 -13.23 13.78
CA PHE A 71 -24.47 -13.63 12.62
C PHE A 71 -22.99 -13.40 12.90
N PHE A 72 -22.38 -14.19 13.78
CA PHE A 72 -20.93 -14.09 14.03
C PHE A 72 -20.11 -14.28 12.74
N GLN A 73 -20.60 -15.09 11.80
CA GLN A 73 -20.01 -15.24 10.47
C GLN A 73 -19.95 -13.94 9.67
N ALA A 74 -20.88 -13.00 9.88
CA ALA A 74 -20.87 -11.71 9.20
C ALA A 74 -19.65 -10.88 9.59
N PHE A 75 -19.03 -11.13 10.75
CA PHE A 75 -17.82 -10.42 11.20
C PHE A 75 -16.54 -10.85 10.50
N VAL A 76 -16.53 -12.01 9.83
CA VAL A 76 -15.33 -12.51 9.14
C VAL A 76 -14.89 -11.53 8.05
N LEU A 77 -15.83 -11.05 7.24
CA LEU A 77 -15.54 -10.09 6.16
C LEU A 77 -14.99 -8.75 6.70
N PRO A 78 -15.64 -8.07 7.67
CA PRO A 78 -15.09 -6.90 8.36
C PRO A 78 -13.69 -7.12 8.92
N LEU A 79 -13.48 -8.23 9.64
CA LEU A 79 -12.20 -8.51 10.30
C LEU A 79 -11.08 -8.68 9.27
N LEU A 80 -11.33 -9.39 8.16
CA LEU A 80 -10.36 -9.53 7.09
C LEU A 80 -10.05 -8.20 6.40
N LEU A 81 -11.07 -7.37 6.15
CA LEU A 81 -10.89 -6.06 5.54
C LEU A 81 -10.06 -5.13 6.45
N ILE A 82 -10.38 -5.09 7.74
CA ILE A 82 -9.64 -4.30 8.74
C ILE A 82 -8.20 -4.82 8.86
N ALA A 83 -7.99 -6.14 8.99
CA ALA A 83 -6.67 -6.74 9.10
C ALA A 83 -5.78 -6.44 7.87
N ASN A 84 -6.36 -6.52 6.67
CA ASN A 84 -5.66 -6.16 5.43
C ASN A 84 -5.31 -4.67 5.38
N ALA A 85 -6.21 -3.79 5.83
CA ALA A 85 -5.95 -2.36 5.92
C ALA A 85 -4.80 -2.06 6.91
N VAL A 86 -4.82 -2.68 8.10
CA VAL A 86 -3.77 -2.55 9.12
C VAL A 86 -2.43 -3.09 8.60
N LYS A 87 -2.42 -4.25 7.96
CA LYS A 87 -1.21 -4.81 7.33
C LYS A 87 -0.63 -3.88 6.27
N SER A 88 -1.49 -3.27 5.43
CA SER A 88 -1.06 -2.29 4.43
C SER A 88 -0.47 -1.03 5.06
N LEU A 89 -0.99 -0.58 6.21
CA LEU A 89 -0.46 0.55 6.96
C LEU A 89 0.92 0.24 7.55
N LEU A 90 1.07 -0.93 8.18
CA LEU A 90 2.34 -1.37 8.76
C LEU A 90 3.43 -1.60 7.71
N ALA A 91 3.08 -2.18 6.56
CA ALA A 91 4.02 -2.42 5.47
C ALA A 91 4.61 -1.12 4.91
N ARG A 92 3.86 -0.01 4.94
CA ARG A 92 4.32 1.30 4.44
C ARG A 92 5.32 1.98 5.36
N GLY A 93 5.33 1.67 6.65
CA GLY A 93 6.41 2.10 7.55
C GLY A 93 7.77 1.51 7.16
N ASN A 94 7.76 0.39 6.41
CA ASN A 94 8.95 -0.35 6.00
C ASN A 94 9.26 -0.26 4.49
N THR A 95 8.47 0.46 3.70
CA THR A 95 8.81 0.69 2.29
C THR A 95 9.81 1.84 2.19
N PRO A 96 11.06 1.59 1.75
CA PRO A 96 11.93 2.68 1.31
C PRO A 96 11.17 3.49 0.27
N VAL A 97 11.15 4.81 0.44
CA VAL A 97 10.71 5.73 -0.62
C VAL A 97 11.39 5.27 -1.90
N PRO A 98 10.67 5.01 -3.01
CA PRO A 98 11.31 4.74 -4.28
C PRO A 98 12.22 5.92 -4.58
N GLN A 99 13.51 5.76 -4.32
CA GLN A 99 14.51 6.75 -4.67
C GLN A 99 14.38 6.88 -6.18
N PRO A 100 14.10 8.07 -6.74
CA PRO A 100 14.08 8.24 -8.17
C PRO A 100 15.39 7.66 -8.71
N ALA A 101 15.27 6.71 -9.64
CA ALA A 101 16.42 6.02 -10.20
C ALA A 101 17.43 7.08 -10.68
N PRO A 102 18.67 7.09 -10.18
CA PRO A 102 19.70 8.01 -10.66
C PRO A 102 20.03 7.60 -12.09
N GLY A 103 19.41 8.25 -13.08
CA GLY A 103 19.64 7.92 -14.48
C GLY A 103 18.54 8.33 -15.47
N ALA A 104 17.38 8.83 -15.02
CA ALA A 104 16.46 9.50 -15.93
C ALA A 104 17.05 10.87 -16.30
N ALA A 105 17.95 10.87 -17.29
CA ALA A 105 18.41 12.08 -17.94
C ALA A 105 17.19 12.90 -18.42
N PRO A 106 17.20 14.24 -18.26
CA PRO A 106 16.15 15.08 -18.82
C PRO A 106 15.97 14.75 -20.30
N TYR A 107 14.75 14.46 -20.71
CA TYR A 107 14.42 14.31 -22.12
C TYR A 107 14.72 15.64 -22.81
N ASP A 108 15.80 15.65 -23.60
CA ASP A 108 16.15 16.76 -24.48
C ASP A 108 15.45 16.54 -25.84
N PRO A 109 14.38 17.29 -26.15
CA PRO A 109 13.68 17.18 -27.43
C PRO A 109 14.53 17.57 -28.65
N ASN A 110 15.75 18.11 -28.46
CA ASN A 110 16.68 18.49 -29.53
C ASN A 110 17.85 17.51 -29.72
N ALA A 111 17.80 16.31 -29.13
CA ALA A 111 18.84 15.29 -29.37
C ALA A 111 18.84 14.84 -30.85
N GLN A 112 19.67 15.51 -31.65
CA GLN A 112 19.92 15.21 -33.05
C GLN A 112 20.61 13.86 -33.15
N PHE A 113 19.88 12.86 -33.68
CA PHE A 113 20.39 11.52 -33.93
C PHE A 113 21.62 11.59 -34.85
N GLY A 114 22.80 11.42 -34.26
CA GLY A 114 24.05 11.23 -35.01
C GLY A 114 24.09 9.83 -35.62
N PRO A 115 24.46 9.67 -36.91
CA PRO A 115 24.58 8.38 -37.57
C PRO A 115 25.82 7.65 -37.06
N GLY A 116 25.70 6.96 -35.92
CA GLY A 116 26.80 6.18 -35.34
C GLY A 116 26.45 5.35 -34.09
N ALA A 117 25.18 5.30 -33.67
CA ALA A 117 24.76 4.48 -32.55
C ALA A 117 24.80 2.99 -32.93
N GLN A 118 25.98 2.38 -32.79
CA GLN A 118 26.18 0.95 -32.95
C GLN A 118 25.50 0.22 -31.78
N TYR A 119 24.35 -0.37 -32.07
CA TYR A 119 23.62 -1.26 -31.16
C TYR A 119 24.54 -2.43 -30.77
N ASN A 120 24.88 -2.54 -29.48
CA ASN A 120 25.70 -3.63 -28.95
C ASN A 120 24.82 -4.59 -28.13
N PRO A 121 24.29 -5.67 -28.73
CA PRO A 121 23.36 -6.61 -28.08
C PRO A 121 24.01 -7.54 -27.04
N TYR A 122 25.32 -7.44 -26.81
CA TYR A 122 26.07 -8.32 -25.90
C TYR A 122 26.50 -7.65 -24.59
N ALA A 123 25.91 -6.52 -24.21
CA ALA A 123 26.09 -5.99 -22.85
C ALA A 123 25.41 -6.93 -21.84
N GLN A 124 26.14 -7.99 -21.48
CA GLN A 124 25.77 -8.98 -20.48
C GLN A 124 25.44 -8.26 -19.18
N SER A 125 24.25 -8.54 -18.66
CA SER A 125 23.81 -8.20 -17.32
C SER A 125 24.84 -8.67 -16.31
N ALA A 126 25.55 -7.72 -15.70
CA ALA A 126 26.44 -8.00 -14.58
C ALA A 126 25.61 -8.58 -13.41
N PRO A 127 26.06 -9.67 -12.76
CA PRO A 127 25.40 -10.21 -11.57
C PRO A 127 25.40 -9.15 -10.47
N VAL A 128 24.21 -8.79 -9.99
CA VAL A 128 24.04 -7.87 -8.85
C VAL A 128 24.55 -8.59 -7.59
N PRO A 129 25.59 -8.09 -6.90
CA PRO A 129 26.08 -8.75 -5.69
C PRO A 129 25.07 -8.61 -4.53
N PRO A 130 24.98 -9.58 -3.62
CA PRO A 130 24.14 -9.49 -2.43
C PRO A 130 24.56 -8.29 -1.55
N GLN A 131 23.61 -7.41 -1.23
CA GLN A 131 23.85 -6.24 -0.39
C GLN A 131 24.21 -6.68 1.04
N GLY A 132 25.51 -6.59 1.37
CA GLY A 132 26.06 -6.90 2.69
C GLY A 132 27.58 -7.05 2.76
N ALA A 133 28.29 -7.17 1.64
CA ALA A 133 29.76 -7.30 1.64
C ALA A 133 30.47 -5.94 1.50
N PRO A 134 31.62 -5.70 2.19
CA PRO A 134 32.44 -4.50 2.00
C PRO A 134 32.87 -4.37 0.54
N ALA A 135 32.68 -3.17 -0.04
CA ALA A 135 33.07 -2.88 -1.41
C ALA A 135 34.59 -3.05 -1.58
N ALA A 136 35.01 -3.95 -2.48
CA ALA A 136 36.41 -4.06 -2.90
C ALA A 136 36.82 -2.83 -3.73
N PRO A 137 38.08 -2.37 -3.66
CA PRO A 137 38.53 -1.21 -4.43
C PRO A 137 38.38 -1.46 -5.94
N ALA A 138 37.76 -0.51 -6.64
CA ALA A 138 37.58 -0.58 -8.09
C ALA A 138 38.94 -0.54 -8.83
N PRO A 139 39.13 -1.31 -9.91
CA PRO A 139 40.36 -1.26 -10.72
C PRO A 139 40.51 0.11 -11.40
N ALA A 140 41.75 0.61 -11.43
CA ALA A 140 42.10 1.90 -12.04
C ALA A 140 41.79 1.91 -13.55
N ALA A 141 41.19 3.01 -14.02
CA ALA A 141 40.87 3.23 -15.43
C ALA A 141 42.15 3.35 -16.29
N PRO A 142 42.15 2.82 -17.53
CA PRO A 142 43.31 2.92 -18.43
C PRO A 142 43.54 4.36 -18.92
N PRO A 143 44.80 4.76 -19.16
CA PRO A 143 45.13 6.13 -19.56
C PRO A 143 44.64 6.46 -20.98
N VAL A 144 44.07 7.65 -21.11
CA VAL A 144 43.57 8.23 -22.36
C VAL A 144 44.77 8.62 -23.24
N GLN A 145 44.86 8.06 -24.45
CA GLN A 145 45.90 8.44 -25.41
C GLN A 145 45.59 9.80 -26.06
N PRO A 146 46.55 10.74 -26.16
CA PRO A 146 46.33 12.02 -26.83
C PRO A 146 46.14 11.85 -28.34
N GLN A 147 45.04 12.38 -28.88
CA GLN A 147 44.79 12.48 -30.33
C GLN A 147 45.82 13.43 -30.99
N ALA A 148 46.46 12.96 -32.05
CA ALA A 148 47.41 13.74 -32.84
C ALA A 148 46.70 14.87 -33.63
N PRO A 149 47.32 16.06 -33.79
CA PRO A 149 46.73 17.16 -34.55
C PRO A 149 46.62 16.83 -36.04
N GLN A 150 45.43 16.97 -36.63
CA GLN A 150 45.23 16.91 -38.07
C GLN A 150 45.76 18.18 -38.74
N PRO A 151 46.48 18.08 -39.88
CA PRO A 151 47.01 19.24 -40.59
C PRO A 151 45.90 20.00 -41.35
N PRO A 152 46.06 21.33 -41.53
CA PRO A 152 45.08 22.16 -42.22
C PRO A 152 45.08 21.86 -43.73
N ALA A 153 43.87 21.72 -44.29
CA ALA A 153 43.66 21.57 -45.73
C ALA A 153 44.00 22.88 -46.46
N VAL A 154 44.71 22.76 -47.59
CA VAL A 154 45.04 23.84 -48.53
C VAL A 154 44.00 23.89 -49.64
#